data_AF-A0A8I0SZ99-F1
#
_entry.id   AF-A0A8I0SZ99-F1
#
_cell.length_a   1.000
_cell.length_b   1.000
_cell.length_c   1.000
_cell.angle_alpha   90.00
_cell.angle_beta   90.00
_cell.angle_gamma   90.00
#
_symmetry.space_group_name_H-M   'P 1'
#
loop_
_entity.id
_entity.type
_entity.pdbx_description
1 polymer ?
#
loop_
_entity_poly.entity_id
_entity_poly.type
_entity_poly.pdbx_seq_one_letter_code
_entity_poly.pdbx_strand_id
1 'polypeptide(L)' 'MIRKIADLNFEDEFRRLSALLTASAELHGEDQDENELSFELLDKALFRIREIDQAFRDEGGRKNA' A
#
# COMPACT_ATOMS: atom_id res chain seq x y z
N MET A 1 13.28 1.43 -4.47
CA MET A 1 14.04 0.20 -4.16
C MET A 1 13.08 -0.73 -3.44
N ILE A 2 12.78 -1.89 -4.03
CA ILE A 2 11.82 -2.85 -3.45
C ILE A 2 12.45 -3.47 -2.20
N ARG A 3 11.75 -3.41 -1.06
CA ARG A 3 12.20 -4.01 0.19
C ARG A 3 12.05 -5.53 0.12
N LYS A 4 12.99 -6.28 0.70
CA LYS A 4 12.84 -7.73 0.87
C LYS A 4 11.74 -8.00 1.89
N ILE A 5 11.07 -9.15 1.78
CA ILE A 5 9.98 -9.50 2.68
C ILE A 5 10.46 -9.69 4.13
N ALA A 6 11.69 -10.20 4.30
CA ALA A 6 12.30 -10.43 5.59
C ALA A 6 12.51 -9.12 6.38
N ASP A 7 12.53 -7.98 5.68
CA ASP A 7 12.69 -6.65 6.25
C ASP A 7 11.34 -5.93 6.47
N LEU A 8 10.21 -6.57 6.17
CA LEU A 8 8.88 -5.99 6.37
C LEU A 8 8.33 -6.31 7.76
N ASN A 9 8.01 -5.26 8.52
CA ASN A 9 7.14 -5.40 9.68
C ASN A 9 5.67 -5.29 9.25
N PHE A 10 5.00 -6.44 9.09
CA PHE A 10 3.62 -6.48 8.63
C PHE A 10 2.66 -5.65 9.49
N GLU A 11 2.87 -5.57 10.81
CA GLU A 11 1.99 -4.78 11.68
C GLU A 11 2.05 -3.28 11.32
N ASP A 12 3.25 -2.76 11.10
CA ASP A 12 3.44 -1.36 10.71
C ASP A 12 2.93 -1.10 9.29
N GLU A 13 3.13 -2.05 8.37
CA GLU A 13 2.63 -1.95 7.00
C GLU A 13 1.09 -1.94 6.97
N PHE A 14 0.42 -2.83 7.71
CA PHE A 14 -1.03 -2.84 7.80
C PHE A 14 -1.57 -1.59 8.49
N ARG A 15 -0.94 -1.13 9.57
CA ARG A 15 -1.31 0.12 10.25
C ARG A 15 -1.24 1.32 9.28
N ARG A 16 -0.15 1.41 8.50
CA ARG A 16 0.04 2.49 7.53
C ARG A 16 -0.98 2.40 6.38
N LEU A 17 -1.21 1.22 5.82
CA LEU A 17 -2.21 1.00 4.79
C LEU A 17 -3.61 1.37 5.28
N SER A 18 -3.98 0.95 6.50
CA SER A 18 -5.25 1.31 7.12
C SER A 18 -5.39 2.83 7.25
N ALA A 19 -4.37 3.54 7.71
CA ALA A 19 -4.42 4.99 7.85
C ALA A 19 -4.63 5.72 6.50
N LEU A 20 -3.91 5.29 5.45
CA LEU A 20 -4.06 5.85 4.10
C LEU A 20 -5.46 5.60 3.53
N LEU A 21 -5.98 4.38 3.67
CA LEU A 21 -7.29 4.00 3.16
C LEU A 21 -8.42 4.70 3.92
N THR A 22 -8.32 4.83 5.24
CA THR A 22 -9.28 5.59 6.06
C THR A 22 -9.30 7.05 5.64
N ALA A 23 -8.14 7.71 5.56
CA ALA A 23 -8.06 9.10 5.15
C ALA A 23 -8.57 9.31 3.70
N SER A 24 -8.26 8.38 2.78
CA SER A 24 -8.81 8.39 1.42
C SER A 24 -10.34 8.31 1.44
N ALA A 25 -10.92 7.40 2.21
CA ALA A 25 -12.36 7.25 2.32
C ALA A 25 -13.05 8.48 2.95
N GLU A 26 -12.40 9.11 3.93
CA GLU A 26 -12.93 10.33 4.59
C GLU A 26 -12.93 11.55 3.65
N LEU A 27 -11.93 11.67 2.77
CA LEU A 27 -11.79 12.77 1.82
C LEU A 27 -12.55 12.55 0.51
N HIS A 28 -13.12 11.37 0.30
CA HIS A 28 -13.87 11.09 -0.93
C HIS A 28 -15.25 11.77 -0.87
N GLY A 29 -15.50 12.74 -1.76
CA GLY A 29 -16.71 13.53 -1.72
C GLY A 29 -16.91 14.47 -2.91
N GLU A 30 -17.76 15.48 -2.72
CA GLU A 30 -18.13 16.46 -3.74
C GLU A 30 -17.09 17.60 -3.89
N ASP A 31 -16.26 17.83 -2.87
CA ASP A 31 -15.17 18.80 -2.94
C ASP A 31 -14.04 18.25 -3.83
N GLN A 32 -13.66 19.02 -4.86
CA GLN A 32 -12.71 18.56 -5.86
C GLN A 32 -11.31 18.38 -5.27
N ASP A 33 -10.87 19.30 -4.40
CA ASP A 33 -9.52 19.28 -3.83
C ASP A 33 -9.37 18.10 -2.85
N GLU A 34 -10.40 17.87 -2.02
CA GLU A 34 -10.46 16.70 -1.14
C GLU A 34 -10.50 15.39 -1.94
N ASN A 35 -11.27 15.35 -3.03
CA ASN A 35 -11.38 14.16 -3.87
C ASN A 35 -10.06 13.86 -4.62
N GLU A 36 -9.34 14.87 -5.11
CA GLU A 36 -8.00 14.70 -5.68
C GLU A 36 -7.03 14.11 -4.65
N LEU A 37 -7.04 14.65 -3.42
CA LEU A 37 -6.22 14.12 -2.32
C LEU A 37 -6.63 12.69 -1.94
N SER A 38 -7.92 12.38 -1.93
CA SER A 38 -8.45 11.03 -1.69
C SER A 38 -7.85 10.01 -2.66
N PHE A 39 -7.83 10.33 -3.95
CA PHE A 39 -7.25 9.46 -4.98
C PHE A 39 -5.72 9.34 -4.84
N GLU A 40 -5.01 10.40 -4.45
CA GLU A 40 -3.57 10.33 -4.21
C GLU A 40 -3.25 9.37 -3.05
N LEU A 41 -4.02 9.42 -1.97
CA LEU A 41 -3.86 8.53 -0.82
C LEU A 41 -4.18 7.06 -1.18
N LEU A 42 -5.22 6.85 -1.99
CA LEU A 42 -5.55 5.52 -2.52
C LEU A 42 -4.42 4.97 -3.40
N ASP A 43 -3.88 5.78 -4.31
CA ASP A 43 -2.79 5.35 -5.20
C ASP A 43 -1.54 4.96 -4.39
N LYS A 44 -1.20 5.73 -3.34
CA LYS A 44 -0.12 5.38 -2.41
C LYS A 44 -0.34 4.03 -1.72
N ALA A 45 -1.58 3.74 -1.28
CA ALA A 45 -1.91 2.47 -0.66
C ALA A 45 -1.81 1.31 -1.67
N LEU A 46 -2.37 1.46 -2.87
CA LEU A 46 -2.32 0.45 -3.93
C LEU A 46 -0.89 0.18 -4.40
N PHE A 47 -0.09 1.23 -4.57
CA PHE A 47 1.32 1.10 -4.91
C PHE A 47 2.07 0.28 -3.84
N ARG A 48 1.84 0.59 -2.55
CA ARG A 48 2.49 -0.15 -1.46
C ARG A 48 2.08 -1.62 -1.43
N ILE A 49 0.80 -1.92 -1.67
CA ILE A 49 0.30 -3.32 -1.79
C ILE A 49 1.03 -4.06 -2.92
N ARG A 50 1.23 -3.41 -4.08
CA ARG A 50 1.98 -4.01 -5.20
C ARG A 50 3.43 -4.28 -4.84
N GLU A 51 4.09 -3.38 -4.11
CA GLU A 51 5.47 -3.61 -3.63
C GLU A 51 5.55 -4.81 -2.68
N ILE A 52 4.56 -4.97 -1.79
CA ILE A 52 4.48 -6.11 -0.87
C ILE A 52 4.24 -7.40 -1.66
N ASP A 53 3.28 -7.44 -2.59
CA ASP A 53 3.02 -8.61 -3.44
C ASP A 53 4.25 -9.02 -4.25
N GLN A 54 4.97 -8.04 -4.82
CA GLN A 54 6.21 -8.30 -5.54
C GLN A 54 7.27 -8.92 -4.63
N ALA A 55 7.45 -8.40 -3.41
CA ALA A 55 8.37 -8.97 -2.43
C ALA A 55 8.01 -10.43 -2.06
N PHE A 56 6.71 -10.74 -1.93
CA PHE A 56 6.21 -12.11 -1.73
C PHE A 56 6.55 -13.02 -2.90
N ARG A 57 6.30 -12.58 -4.15
CA ARG A 57 6.58 -13.37 -5.35
C ARG A 57 8.07 -13.63 -5.54
N ASP A 58 8.90 -12.62 -5.29
CA ASP A 58 10.35 -12.74 -5.46
C ASP A 58 11.00 -13.68 -4.44
N GLU A 59 10.46 -13.76 -3.22
CA GLU A 59 10.92 -14.70 -2.20
C GLU A 59 10.28 -16.10 -2.28
N GLY A 60 9.01 -16.18 -2.67
CA GLY A 60 8.28 -17.44 -2.84
C GLY A 60 8.62 -18.19 -4.13
N GLY A 61 8.99 -17.49 -5.21
CA GLY A 61 9.28 -18.08 -6.52
C GLY A 61 10.65 -18.75 -6.65
N ARG A 62 11.62 -18.44 -5.77
CA ARG A 62 12.99 -18.98 -5.84
C ARG A 62 13.23 -20.26 -5.05
N LYS A 63 12.30 -20.69 -4.19
CA LYS A 63 12.47 -21.93 -3.41
C LYS A 63 11.82 -23.17 -4.03
N ASN A 64 11.07 -23.01 -5.13
CA ASN A 64 10.31 -24.10 -5.77
C ASN A 64 10.58 -24.24 -7.28
N ALA A 65 11.70 -23.73 -7.79
CA ALA A 65 12.14 -23.93 -9.18
C ALA A 65 13.48 -24.66 -9.22
#